data_AF-A0A7Y4QL24-F1
#
_entry.id   AF-A0A7Y4QL24-F1
#
_cell.length_a   1.000
_cell.length_b   1.000
_cell.length_c   1.000
_cell.angle_alpha   90.00
_cell.angle_beta   90.00
_cell.angle_gamma   90.00
#
_symmetry.space_group_name_H-M   'P 1'
#
loop_
_entity.id
_entity.type
_entity.pdbx_description
1 polymer ?
#
loop_
_entity_poly.entity_id
_entity_poly.type
_entity_poly.pdbx_seq_one_letter_code
_entity_poly.pdbx_strand_id
1 'polypeptide(L)'
;DHQVAHLHAAEIAHAPDVVAREVHENDVMGTCLNNKPPVVSSNVNHSVKKLPLKQVQEIFAVLRNLEAMAHVLGQDVERGSRELSANSSDQFLRRNHVRIFAAFVEGYSFLLKQVVLRLHDPLQEQLSVEELSKLTEVKLDATGQPILDEQKIPKRQFLPLHDNFKFAVAMFGRLCGSKYSVSYGSAGYQAFRKTFSVRDRLMHPKAIEDLCVTKYEALDLQNAWRWYQGEMVTLGKDSIDAMNQRFAALLKGSSGPAKS
;
A
#
# COMPACT_ATOMS: atom_id res chain seq x y z
N ASP A 1 43.65 -9.40 7.29
CA ASP A 1 42.26 -9.92 7.26
C ASP A 1 41.33 -9.52 8.41
N HIS A 2 41.68 -8.52 9.25
CA HIS A 2 40.80 -8.06 10.34
C HIS A 2 40.37 -6.57 10.29
N GLN A 3 40.63 -5.85 9.19
CA GLN A 3 40.28 -4.42 9.08
C GLN A 3 39.21 -4.09 8.02
N VAL A 4 38.78 -5.05 7.20
CA VAL A 4 37.76 -4.81 6.15
C VAL A 4 36.31 -5.00 6.67
N ALA A 5 36.13 -5.63 7.84
CA ALA A 5 34.80 -5.87 8.41
C ALA A 5 34.20 -4.67 9.17
N HIS A 6 35.01 -3.67 9.54
CA HIS A 6 34.53 -2.51 10.31
C HIS A 6 34.02 -1.34 9.46
N LEU A 7 34.39 -1.27 8.18
CA LEU A 7 33.96 -0.19 7.28
C LEU A 7 32.53 -0.35 6.74
N HIS A 8 32.02 -1.58 6.63
CA HIS A 8 30.63 -1.81 6.19
C HIS A 8 29.55 -1.59 7.28
N ALA A 9 29.95 -1.49 8.55
CA ALA A 9 29.00 -1.28 9.66
C ALA A 9 28.72 0.20 9.95
N ALA A 10 29.66 1.10 9.63
CA ALA A 10 29.55 2.52 9.95
C ALA A 10 28.69 3.31 8.94
N GLU A 11 28.59 2.85 7.68
CA GLU A 11 27.83 3.53 6.63
C GLU A 11 26.31 3.26 6.67
N ILE A 12 25.88 2.26 7.45
CA ILE A 12 24.46 1.84 7.54
C ILE A 12 23.73 2.56 8.70
N ALA A 13 24.46 3.20 9.62
CA ALA A 13 23.89 3.82 10.83
C ALA A 13 23.23 5.19 10.61
N HIS A 14 23.45 5.85 9.46
CA HIS A 14 22.94 7.21 9.20
C HIS A 14 21.88 7.32 8.09
N ALA A 15 21.51 6.21 7.44
CA ALA A 15 20.49 6.21 6.38
C ALA A 15 19.00 6.19 6.81
N PRO A 16 18.57 5.72 8.00
CA PRO A 16 17.13 5.59 8.27
C PRO A 16 16.42 6.94 8.52
N ASP A 17 17.15 8.01 8.83
CA ASP A 17 16.58 9.32 9.16
C ASP A 17 16.27 10.20 7.94
N VAL A 18 16.96 9.98 6.81
CA VAL A 18 16.75 10.77 5.57
C VAL A 18 15.52 10.29 4.79
N VAL A 19 15.25 8.99 4.81
CA VAL A 19 14.14 8.38 4.05
C VAL A 19 12.79 8.58 4.75
N ALA A 20 12.74 8.56 6.08
CA ALA A 20 11.54 8.91 6.84
C ALA A 20 11.09 10.37 6.60
N ARG A 21 12.07 11.26 6.41
CA ARG A 21 11.83 12.66 6.03
C ARG A 21 11.32 12.77 4.60
N GLU A 22 11.83 11.97 3.65
CA GLU A 22 11.31 11.93 2.28
C GLU A 22 9.92 11.28 2.16
N VAL A 23 9.58 10.27 2.96
CA VAL A 23 8.21 9.70 2.97
C VAL A 23 7.21 10.67 3.63
N HIS A 24 7.67 11.47 4.60
CA HIS A 24 6.88 12.53 5.23
C HIS A 24 6.75 13.79 4.36
N GLU A 25 7.80 14.20 3.64
CA GLU A 25 7.79 15.34 2.71
C GLU A 25 7.13 14.99 1.37
N ASN A 26 7.21 13.73 0.92
CA ASN A 26 6.48 13.22 -0.23
C ASN A 26 5.18 12.53 0.19
N ASP A 27 4.43 13.10 1.14
CA ASP A 27 3.08 12.65 1.49
C ASP A 27 2.21 12.57 0.23
N VAL A 28 2.16 11.37 -0.34
CA VAL A 28 1.59 11.06 -1.65
C VAL A 28 0.09 11.34 -1.68
N MET A 29 -0.56 11.16 -0.54
CA MET A 29 -2.00 11.37 -0.40
C MET A 29 -2.27 12.82 0.00
N GLY A 30 -1.59 13.39 0.99
CA GLY A 30 -1.82 14.77 1.39
C GLY A 30 -1.42 15.80 0.34
N THR A 31 -0.42 15.57 -0.52
CA THR A 31 -0.09 16.49 -1.63
C THR A 31 -1.16 16.51 -2.73
N CYS A 32 -1.80 15.37 -3.02
CA CYS A 32 -3.00 15.31 -3.86
C CYS A 32 -4.19 16.05 -3.23
N LEU A 33 -4.33 15.98 -1.91
CA LEU A 33 -5.53 16.42 -1.20
C LEU A 33 -5.46 17.86 -0.64
N ASN A 34 -4.27 18.45 -0.50
CA ASN A 34 -4.04 19.79 0.05
C ASN A 34 -4.08 20.93 -0.99
N ASN A 35 -4.14 20.60 -2.28
CA ASN A 35 -4.41 21.60 -3.31
C ASN A 35 -5.88 22.04 -3.23
N LYS A 36 -6.10 23.23 -2.66
CA LYS A 36 -7.42 23.88 -2.56
C LYS A 36 -8.08 23.88 -3.96
N PRO A 37 -9.26 23.26 -4.15
CA PRO A 37 -9.88 23.23 -5.47
C PRO A 37 -10.22 24.67 -5.89
N PRO A 38 -9.93 25.07 -7.15
CA PRO A 38 -10.37 26.35 -7.66
C PRO A 38 -11.91 26.40 -7.60
N VAL A 39 -12.44 27.53 -7.12
CA VAL A 39 -13.88 27.78 -7.10
C VAL A 39 -14.36 27.90 -8.55
N VAL A 40 -15.04 26.88 -9.08
CA VAL A 40 -15.55 26.87 -10.46
C VAL A 40 -17.07 27.04 -10.46
N SER A 41 -17.51 28.09 -11.13
CA SER A 41 -18.90 28.44 -11.44
C SER A 41 -19.54 27.43 -12.41
N SER A 42 -20.82 27.15 -12.19
CA SER A 42 -21.61 26.09 -12.80
C SER A 42 -22.08 26.38 -14.23
N ASN A 43 -21.54 25.67 -15.23
CA ASN A 43 -22.30 25.19 -16.41
C ASN A 43 -21.45 24.29 -17.32
N VAL A 44 -21.68 22.96 -17.32
CA VAL A 44 -21.12 22.03 -18.33
C VAL A 44 -22.03 20.81 -18.48
N ASN A 45 -22.21 20.38 -19.73
CA ASN A 45 -23.11 19.35 -20.22
C ASN A 45 -22.34 18.19 -20.91
N HIS A 46 -21.31 17.65 -20.25
CA HIS A 46 -20.69 16.36 -20.59
C HIS A 46 -20.52 15.51 -19.32
N SER A 47 -20.92 14.24 -19.42
CA SER A 47 -21.39 13.38 -18.32
C SER A 47 -20.27 12.81 -17.44
N VAL A 48 -19.48 13.68 -16.82
CA VAL A 48 -18.93 13.34 -15.50
C VAL A 48 -20.12 13.49 -14.55
N LYS A 49 -20.58 12.40 -13.91
CA LYS A 49 -21.54 12.50 -12.80
C LYS A 49 -20.96 13.55 -11.85
N LYS A 50 -21.61 14.72 -11.76
CA LYS A 50 -21.20 15.74 -10.79
C LYS A 50 -21.37 15.11 -9.43
N LEU A 51 -20.26 14.74 -8.79
CA LEU A 51 -20.29 14.22 -7.44
C LEU A 51 -20.82 15.33 -6.54
N PRO A 52 -21.85 15.07 -5.73
CA PRO A 52 -22.31 16.02 -4.73
C PRO A 52 -21.12 16.44 -3.85
N LEU A 53 -21.03 17.72 -3.48
CA LEU A 53 -19.97 18.23 -2.62
C LEU A 53 -19.80 17.39 -1.34
N LYS A 54 -20.92 16.91 -0.78
CA LYS A 54 -20.94 16.00 0.36
C LYS A 54 -20.19 14.69 0.09
N GLN A 55 -20.41 14.06 -1.07
CA GLN A 55 -19.72 12.83 -1.46
C GLN A 55 -18.22 13.06 -1.64
N VAL A 56 -17.83 14.21 -2.20
CA VAL A 56 -16.42 14.61 -2.29
C VAL A 56 -15.82 14.73 -0.88
N GLN A 57 -16.46 15.48 0.02
CA GLN A 57 -16.00 15.65 1.41
C GLN A 57 -15.86 14.31 2.15
N GLU A 58 -16.81 13.38 1.96
CA GLU A 58 -16.77 12.03 2.53
C GLU A 58 -15.58 11.24 2.00
N ILE A 59 -15.31 11.28 0.69
CA ILE A 59 -14.13 10.64 0.10
C ILE A 59 -12.85 11.20 0.75
N PHE A 60 -12.69 12.53 0.79
CA PHE A 60 -11.51 13.16 1.40
C PHE A 60 -11.33 12.79 2.87
N ALA A 61 -12.42 12.73 3.65
CA ALA A 61 -12.35 12.33 5.05
C ALA A 61 -11.88 10.89 5.21
N VAL A 62 -12.38 9.97 4.38
CA VAL A 62 -11.93 8.57 4.37
C VAL A 62 -10.47 8.47 3.97
N LEU A 63 -10.05 9.15 2.90
CA LEU A 63 -8.66 9.10 2.42
C LEU A 63 -7.68 9.59 3.49
N ARG A 64 -7.98 10.69 4.20
CA ARG A 64 -7.16 11.16 5.33
C ARG A 64 -7.08 10.14 6.47
N ASN A 65 -8.19 9.46 6.76
CA ASN A 65 -8.18 8.41 7.78
C ASN A 65 -7.33 7.19 7.35
N LEU A 66 -7.40 6.80 6.07
CA LEU A 66 -6.56 5.74 5.50
C LEU A 66 -5.08 6.10 5.58
N GLU A 67 -4.73 7.35 5.27
CA GLU A 67 -3.37 7.89 5.37
C GLU A 67 -2.85 7.88 6.82
N ALA A 68 -3.65 8.34 7.78
CA ALA A 68 -3.29 8.30 9.20
C ALA A 68 -3.02 6.87 9.70
N MET A 69 -3.82 5.89 9.26
CA MET A 69 -3.58 4.48 9.58
C MET A 69 -2.28 3.96 8.96
N ALA A 70 -2.01 4.28 7.69
CA ALA A 70 -0.75 3.92 7.03
C ALA A 70 0.46 4.49 7.78
N HIS A 71 0.35 5.73 8.25
CA HIS A 71 1.39 6.38 9.04
C HIS A 71 1.69 5.64 10.34
N VAL A 72 0.66 5.32 11.13
CA VAL A 72 0.83 4.57 12.40
C VAL A 72 1.47 3.21 12.16
N LEU A 73 0.99 2.44 11.17
CA LEU A 73 1.56 1.13 10.85
C LEU A 73 3.04 1.25 10.41
N GLY A 74 3.38 2.29 9.63
CA GLY A 74 4.75 2.56 9.19
C GLY A 74 5.68 2.88 10.36
N GLN A 75 5.21 3.72 11.30
CA GLN A 75 5.96 4.06 12.52
C GLN A 75 6.27 2.83 13.38
N ASP A 76 5.36 1.85 13.45
CA ASP A 76 5.59 0.61 14.18
C ASP A 76 6.74 -0.21 13.56
N VAL A 77 6.79 -0.31 12.22
CA VAL A 77 7.89 -0.99 11.50
C VAL A 77 9.21 -0.28 11.75
N GLU A 78 9.23 1.05 11.63
CA GLU A 78 10.43 1.85 11.86
C GLU A 78 10.94 1.72 13.29
N ARG A 79 10.04 1.79 14.27
CA ARG A 79 10.37 1.59 15.67
C ARG A 79 10.96 0.20 15.90
N GLY A 80 10.33 -0.85 15.37
CA GLY A 80 10.85 -2.22 15.45
C GLY A 80 12.24 -2.36 14.82
N SER A 81 12.50 -1.63 13.74
CA SER A 81 13.82 -1.56 13.09
C SER A 81 14.88 -0.88 13.94
N ARG A 82 14.56 0.27 14.56
CA ARG A 82 15.46 0.98 15.47
C ARG A 82 15.80 0.14 16.70
N GLU A 83 14.78 -0.42 17.36
CA GLU A 83 14.97 -1.25 18.56
C GLU A 83 15.81 -2.50 18.27
N LEU A 84 15.54 -3.18 17.15
CA LEU A 84 16.32 -4.34 16.72
C LEU A 84 17.77 -3.95 16.37
N SER A 85 18.00 -2.79 15.75
CA SER A 85 19.35 -2.34 15.41
C SER A 85 20.20 -2.09 16.66
N ALA A 86 19.60 -1.52 17.71
CA ALA A 86 20.26 -1.33 19.00
C ALA A 86 20.53 -2.65 19.75
N ASN A 87 19.73 -3.68 19.50
CA ASN A 87 19.77 -4.96 20.22
C ASN A 87 19.74 -6.15 19.25
N SER A 88 20.69 -6.18 18.31
CA SER A 88 20.61 -7.06 17.12
C SER A 88 20.56 -8.56 17.43
N SER A 89 21.02 -9.01 18.60
CA SER A 89 20.98 -10.41 19.04
C SER A 89 19.66 -10.83 19.70
N ASP A 90 18.77 -9.90 20.02
CA ASP A 90 17.53 -10.17 20.74
C ASP A 90 16.50 -10.90 19.84
N GLN A 91 16.18 -12.14 20.20
CA GLN A 91 15.22 -12.98 19.48
C GLN A 91 13.77 -12.50 19.59
N PHE A 92 13.38 -11.88 20.71
CA PHE A 92 12.05 -11.30 20.86
C PHE A 92 11.87 -10.15 19.86
N LEU A 93 12.85 -9.26 19.78
CA LEU A 93 12.80 -8.14 18.84
C LEU A 93 12.80 -8.62 17.38
N ARG A 94 13.60 -9.62 17.01
CA ARG A 94 13.59 -10.18 15.65
C ARG A 94 12.23 -10.75 15.26
N ARG A 95 11.62 -11.57 16.13
CA ARG A 95 10.29 -12.15 15.88
C ARG A 95 9.22 -11.07 15.73
N ASN A 96 9.25 -10.08 16.62
CA ASN A 96 8.26 -9.00 16.60
C ASN A 96 8.41 -8.12 15.37
N HIS A 97 9.62 -7.79 14.95
CA HIS A 97 9.84 -7.01 13.75
C HIS A 97 9.28 -7.73 12.50
N VAL A 98 9.48 -9.05 12.35
CA VAL A 98 8.86 -9.83 11.26
C VAL A 98 7.33 -9.72 11.30
N ARG A 99 6.72 -9.87 12.48
CA ARG A 99 5.25 -9.80 12.65
C ARG A 99 4.70 -8.40 12.35
N ILE A 100 5.36 -7.36 12.85
CA ILE A 100 4.99 -5.95 12.63
C ILE A 100 5.06 -5.62 11.15
N PHE A 101 6.14 -6.00 10.46
CA PHE A 101 6.28 -5.78 9.02
C PHE A 101 5.19 -6.50 8.22
N ALA A 102 4.89 -7.77 8.54
CA ALA A 102 3.82 -8.49 7.87
C ALA A 102 2.44 -7.85 8.11
N ALA A 103 2.15 -7.44 9.34
CA ALA A 103 0.91 -6.73 9.68
C ALA A 103 0.80 -5.39 8.93
N PHE A 104 1.91 -4.65 8.82
CA PHE A 104 1.97 -3.43 8.02
C PHE A 104 1.65 -3.70 6.55
N VAL A 105 2.25 -4.71 5.91
CA VAL A 105 1.98 -5.02 4.50
C VAL A 105 0.53 -5.45 4.29
N GLU A 106 0.00 -6.27 5.20
CA GLU A 106 -1.40 -6.72 5.14
C GLU A 106 -2.37 -5.55 5.28
N GLY A 107 -2.14 -4.70 6.30
CA GLY A 107 -2.91 -3.49 6.54
C GLY A 107 -2.84 -2.53 5.37
N TYR A 108 -1.65 -2.19 4.89
CA TYR A 108 -1.46 -1.26 3.77
C TYR A 108 -2.06 -1.79 2.47
N SER A 109 -1.94 -3.09 2.18
CA SER A 109 -2.62 -3.70 1.03
C SER A 109 -4.13 -3.56 1.14
N PHE A 110 -4.70 -3.75 2.34
CA PHE A 110 -6.12 -3.51 2.57
C PHE A 110 -6.51 -2.04 2.37
N LEU A 111 -5.69 -1.09 2.83
CA LEU A 111 -5.91 0.34 2.60
C LEU A 111 -5.98 0.67 1.10
N LEU A 112 -5.05 0.15 0.29
CA LEU A 112 -5.07 0.33 -1.17
C LEU A 112 -6.37 -0.20 -1.78
N LYS A 113 -6.87 -1.37 -1.34
CA LYS A 113 -8.16 -1.90 -1.78
C LYS A 113 -9.33 -0.99 -1.39
N GLN A 114 -9.30 -0.41 -0.20
CA GLN A 114 -10.33 0.56 0.23
C GLN A 114 -10.30 1.83 -0.63
N VAL A 115 -9.13 2.34 -1.02
CA VAL A 115 -9.03 3.47 -1.95
C VAL A 115 -9.69 3.11 -3.29
N VAL A 116 -9.39 1.93 -3.84
CA VAL A 116 -10.01 1.44 -5.09
C VAL A 116 -11.53 1.38 -4.97
N LEU A 117 -12.06 0.78 -3.90
CA LEU A 117 -13.50 0.68 -3.65
C LEU A 117 -14.21 2.04 -3.52
N ARG A 118 -13.52 3.07 -3.03
CA ARG A 118 -14.12 4.41 -2.87
C ARG A 118 -14.06 5.26 -4.13
N LEU A 119 -13.04 5.06 -4.95
CA LEU A 119 -12.78 5.94 -6.08
C LEU A 119 -13.15 5.34 -7.43
N HIS A 120 -13.42 4.02 -7.53
CA HIS A 120 -13.71 3.42 -8.84
C HIS A 120 -14.96 4.02 -9.52
N ASP A 121 -16.10 4.17 -8.83
CA ASP A 121 -17.31 4.80 -9.44
C ASP A 121 -17.11 6.30 -9.72
N PRO A 122 -16.59 7.13 -8.80
CA PRO A 122 -16.20 8.52 -9.07
C PRO A 122 -15.29 8.69 -10.30
N LEU A 123 -14.34 7.77 -10.47
CA LEU A 123 -13.39 7.77 -11.58
C LEU A 123 -13.89 6.95 -12.77
N GLN A 124 -15.12 6.46 -12.76
CA GLN A 124 -15.70 5.66 -13.85
C GLN A 124 -14.83 4.45 -14.25
N GLU A 125 -14.07 3.92 -13.31
CA GLU A 125 -13.26 2.73 -13.47
C GLU A 125 -14.17 1.50 -13.33
N GLN A 126 -14.22 0.70 -14.39
CA GLN A 126 -15.02 -0.52 -14.42
C GLN A 126 -14.27 -1.64 -13.70
N LEU A 127 -14.94 -2.25 -12.73
CA LEU A 127 -14.42 -3.40 -11.99
C LEU A 127 -15.18 -4.65 -12.42
N SER A 128 -14.45 -5.74 -12.67
CA SER A 128 -15.10 -7.03 -12.88
C SER A 128 -15.72 -7.56 -11.59
N VAL A 129 -16.67 -8.49 -11.70
CA VAL A 129 -17.28 -9.16 -10.54
C VAL A 129 -16.21 -9.86 -9.68
N GLU A 130 -15.20 -10.47 -10.31
CA GLU A 130 -14.09 -11.12 -9.62
C GLU A 130 -13.19 -10.11 -8.89
N GLU A 131 -12.89 -8.97 -9.52
CA GLU A 131 -12.09 -7.91 -8.89
C GLU A 131 -12.82 -7.32 -7.69
N LEU A 132 -14.12 -7.05 -7.82
CA LEU A 132 -14.93 -6.54 -6.73
C LEU A 132 -14.98 -7.53 -5.56
N SER A 133 -15.10 -8.83 -5.86
CA SER A 133 -15.04 -9.90 -4.85
C SER A 133 -13.71 -9.93 -4.10
N LYS A 134 -12.57 -9.80 -4.80
CA LYS A 134 -11.24 -9.72 -4.16
C LYS A 134 -11.02 -8.44 -3.36
N LEU A 135 -11.54 -7.31 -3.84
CA LEU A 135 -11.49 -6.02 -3.13
C LEU A 135 -12.31 -6.03 -1.85
N THR A 136 -13.51 -6.63 -1.90
CA THR A 136 -14.44 -6.75 -0.76
C THR A 136 -14.20 -7.98 0.12
N GLU A 137 -13.26 -8.85 -0.26
CA GLU A 137 -12.95 -10.12 0.40
C GLU A 137 -14.16 -11.05 0.53
N VAL A 138 -15.04 -11.08 -0.48
CA VAL A 138 -16.25 -11.92 -0.51
C VAL A 138 -16.04 -13.10 -1.44
N LYS A 139 -16.28 -14.32 -0.97
CA LYS A 139 -16.19 -15.54 -1.78
C LYS A 139 -17.41 -15.69 -2.69
N LEU A 140 -17.18 -15.99 -3.97
CA LEU A 140 -18.23 -16.22 -4.96
C LEU A 140 -18.35 -17.69 -5.35
N ASP A 141 -19.55 -18.11 -5.77
CA ASP A 141 -19.80 -19.40 -6.40
C ASP A 141 -19.55 -19.37 -7.92
N ALA A 142 -19.81 -20.50 -8.60
CA ALA A 142 -19.62 -20.62 -10.05
C ALA A 142 -20.54 -19.70 -10.89
N THR A 143 -21.57 -19.12 -10.27
CA THR A 143 -22.50 -18.17 -10.90
C THR A 143 -22.17 -16.71 -10.58
N GLY A 144 -21.11 -16.47 -9.80
CA GLY A 144 -20.69 -15.13 -9.37
C GLY A 144 -21.51 -14.57 -8.21
N GLN A 145 -22.26 -15.41 -7.49
CA GLN A 145 -23.04 -14.98 -6.31
C GLN A 145 -22.26 -15.18 -5.01
N PRO A 146 -22.45 -14.33 -3.98
CA PRO A 146 -21.81 -14.53 -2.68
C PRO A 146 -22.18 -15.86 -2.04
N ILE A 147 -21.17 -16.64 -1.66
CA ILE A 147 -21.39 -17.86 -0.86
C ILE A 147 -21.70 -17.44 0.57
N LEU A 148 -22.86 -17.81 1.08
CA LEU A 148 -23.26 -17.50 2.46
C LEU A 148 -22.88 -18.64 3.42
N ASP A 149 -22.67 -18.30 4.69
CA ASP A 149 -22.61 -19.27 5.79
C ASP A 149 -24.01 -19.63 6.33
N GLU A 150 -24.05 -20.44 7.39
CA GLU A 150 -25.30 -20.89 8.03
C GLU A 150 -26.13 -19.71 8.59
N GLN A 151 -25.49 -18.58 8.88
CA GLN A 151 -26.12 -17.36 9.40
C GLN A 151 -26.50 -16.38 8.27
N LYS A 152 -26.39 -16.79 7.00
CA LYS A 152 -26.63 -15.96 5.82
C LYS A 152 -25.65 -14.79 5.66
N ILE A 153 -24.44 -14.90 6.21
CA ILE A 153 -23.38 -13.90 6.08
C ILE A 153 -22.44 -14.33 4.93
N PRO A 154 -22.00 -13.42 4.04
CA PRO A 154 -21.04 -13.75 3.00
C PRO A 154 -19.72 -14.31 3.58
N LYS A 155 -19.32 -15.49 3.11
CA LYS A 155 -18.05 -16.12 3.47
C LYS A 155 -16.90 -15.27 2.94
N ARG A 156 -15.89 -15.07 3.78
CA ARG A 156 -14.70 -14.32 3.39
C ARG A 156 -13.83 -15.09 2.40
N GLN A 157 -13.28 -14.37 1.44
CA GLN A 157 -12.21 -14.84 0.57
C GLN A 157 -10.89 -14.23 1.04
N PHE A 158 -10.07 -15.05 1.70
CA PHE A 158 -8.71 -14.65 2.06
C PHE A 158 -7.76 -14.99 0.92
N LEU A 159 -7.15 -13.95 0.35
CA LEU A 159 -6.04 -14.12 -0.58
C LEU A 159 -4.75 -14.35 0.23
N PRO A 160 -3.85 -15.25 -0.22
CA PRO A 160 -2.51 -15.34 0.36
C PRO A 160 -1.84 -13.95 0.36
N LEU A 161 -1.15 -13.59 1.44
CA LEU A 161 -0.65 -12.22 1.67
C LEU A 161 0.13 -11.66 0.47
N HIS A 162 0.99 -12.47 -0.13
CA HIS A 162 1.77 -12.13 -1.31
C HIS A 162 0.90 -11.78 -2.53
N ASP A 163 -0.15 -12.56 -2.78
CA ASP A 163 -1.04 -12.37 -3.92
C ASP A 163 -2.00 -11.21 -3.66
N ASN A 164 -2.44 -11.03 -2.40
CA ASN A 164 -3.20 -9.88 -1.96
C ASN A 164 -2.42 -8.57 -2.18
N PHE A 165 -1.14 -8.55 -1.82
CA PHE A 165 -0.26 -7.39 -2.03
C PHE A 165 -0.14 -7.04 -3.53
N LYS A 166 0.19 -8.02 -4.38
CA LYS A 166 0.27 -7.80 -5.84
C LYS A 166 -1.05 -7.27 -6.40
N PHE A 167 -2.16 -7.91 -6.01
CA PHE A 167 -3.50 -7.52 -6.45
C PHE A 167 -3.81 -6.08 -6.03
N ALA A 168 -3.64 -5.74 -4.75
CA ALA A 168 -3.93 -4.41 -4.23
C ALA A 168 -3.12 -3.32 -4.94
N VAL A 169 -1.83 -3.55 -5.14
CA VAL A 169 -0.93 -2.62 -5.85
C VAL A 169 -1.35 -2.44 -7.32
N ALA A 170 -1.63 -3.53 -8.02
CA ALA A 170 -2.06 -3.48 -9.41
C ALA A 170 -3.40 -2.74 -9.58
N MET A 171 -4.37 -3.00 -8.70
CA MET A 171 -5.67 -2.35 -8.72
C MET A 171 -5.56 -0.85 -8.41
N PHE A 172 -4.73 -0.47 -7.44
CA PHE A 172 -4.48 0.93 -7.11
C PHE A 172 -3.78 1.66 -8.26
N GLY A 173 -2.71 1.09 -8.82
CA GLY A 173 -2.00 1.68 -9.96
C GLY A 173 -2.94 1.86 -11.16
N ARG A 174 -3.76 0.84 -11.49
CA ARG A 174 -4.75 0.93 -12.55
C ARG A 174 -5.76 2.04 -12.32
N LEU A 175 -6.36 2.11 -11.13
CA LEU A 175 -7.33 3.14 -10.74
C LEU A 175 -6.78 4.55 -10.97
N CYS A 176 -5.53 4.78 -10.57
CA CYS A 176 -4.87 6.08 -10.70
C CYS A 176 -4.42 6.40 -12.15
N GLY A 177 -4.40 5.40 -13.05
CA GLY A 177 -3.81 5.53 -14.38
C GLY A 177 -2.27 5.53 -14.36
N SER A 178 -1.68 5.00 -13.30
CA SER A 178 -0.23 4.84 -13.15
C SER A 178 0.32 3.91 -14.22
N LYS A 179 1.48 4.27 -14.77
CA LYS A 179 2.25 3.43 -15.71
C LYS A 179 3.37 2.68 -15.01
N TYR A 180 3.63 3.00 -13.76
CA TYR A 180 4.62 2.32 -12.95
C TYR A 180 4.25 0.85 -12.74
N SER A 181 5.25 -0.03 -12.82
CA SER A 181 5.10 -1.45 -12.56
C SER A 181 6.14 -1.88 -11.52
N VAL A 182 5.65 -2.49 -10.43
CA VAL A 182 6.52 -2.96 -9.35
C VAL A 182 7.47 -4.05 -9.83
N SER A 183 8.75 -3.93 -9.48
CA SER A 183 9.77 -4.87 -9.93
C SER A 183 9.79 -6.16 -9.09
N TYR A 184 8.91 -7.10 -9.41
CA TYR A 184 8.83 -8.42 -8.77
C TYR A 184 9.98 -9.38 -9.13
N GLY A 185 10.95 -8.97 -9.95
CA GLY A 185 12.15 -9.75 -10.27
C GLY A 185 13.36 -9.42 -9.39
N SER A 186 13.27 -8.40 -8.53
CA SER A 186 14.44 -7.84 -7.83
C SER A 186 14.89 -8.70 -6.64
N ALA A 187 16.15 -8.51 -6.22
CA ALA A 187 16.67 -9.12 -4.99
C ALA A 187 15.89 -8.67 -3.74
N GLY A 188 15.46 -7.41 -3.69
CA GLY A 188 14.63 -6.87 -2.61
C GLY A 188 13.28 -7.58 -2.52
N TYR A 189 12.67 -7.89 -3.67
CA TYR A 189 11.45 -8.67 -3.70
C TYR A 189 11.64 -10.13 -3.28
N GLN A 190 12.76 -10.77 -3.64
CA GLN A 190 13.05 -12.11 -3.13
C GLN A 190 13.24 -12.11 -1.62
N ALA A 191 13.88 -11.08 -1.05
CA ALA A 191 13.98 -10.90 0.40
C ALA A 191 12.58 -10.75 1.03
N PHE A 192 11.71 -9.93 0.42
CA PHE A 192 10.31 -9.77 0.83
C PHE A 192 9.54 -11.10 0.87
N ARG A 193 9.69 -11.95 -0.15
CA ARG A 193 9.06 -13.28 -0.16
C ARG A 193 9.58 -14.19 0.96
N LYS A 194 10.89 -14.20 1.19
CA LYS A 194 11.50 -15.00 2.27
C LYS A 194 11.00 -14.55 3.64
N THR A 195 10.87 -13.25 3.88
CA THR A 195 10.33 -12.71 5.13
C THR A 195 8.94 -13.26 5.46
N PHE A 196 8.08 -13.45 4.46
CA PHE A 196 6.77 -14.07 4.70
C PHE A 196 6.84 -15.56 5.01
N SER A 197 7.79 -16.31 4.45
CA SER A 197 8.04 -17.68 4.90
C SER A 197 8.46 -17.73 6.38
N VAL A 198 9.26 -16.77 6.84
CA VAL A 198 9.60 -16.62 8.27
C VAL A 198 8.36 -16.30 9.09
N ARG A 199 7.53 -15.36 8.64
CA ARG A 199 6.26 -15.04 9.31
C ARG A 199 5.37 -16.27 9.45
N ASP A 200 5.18 -17.04 8.38
CA ASP A 200 4.31 -18.21 8.42
C ASP A 200 4.82 -19.27 9.39
N ARG A 201 6.13 -19.48 9.44
CA ARG A 201 6.81 -20.31 10.44
C ARG A 201 6.60 -19.80 11.87
N LEU A 202 6.69 -18.48 12.09
CA LEU A 202 6.50 -17.86 13.41
C LEU A 202 5.04 -17.85 13.90
N MET A 203 4.07 -17.96 13.00
CA MET A 203 2.64 -18.00 13.31
C MET A 203 2.13 -19.43 13.53
N HIS A 204 2.79 -20.41 12.92
CA HIS A 204 2.42 -21.83 13.02
C HIS A 204 3.64 -22.69 13.35
N PRO A 205 4.33 -22.44 14.49
CA PRO A 205 5.53 -23.18 14.85
C PRO A 205 5.19 -24.65 15.12
N LYS A 206 5.99 -25.55 14.57
CA LYS A 206 5.91 -27.01 14.81
C LYS A 206 6.96 -27.48 15.81
N ALA A 207 8.03 -26.71 15.98
CA ALA A 207 9.07 -26.96 16.97
C ALA A 207 9.61 -25.64 17.57
N ILE A 208 10.44 -25.72 18.62
CA ILE A 208 10.99 -24.53 19.28
C ILE A 208 11.94 -23.75 18.36
N GLU A 209 12.63 -24.46 17.48
CA GLU A 209 13.53 -23.91 16.47
C GLU A 209 12.80 -23.01 15.48
N ASP A 210 11.50 -23.26 15.25
CA ASP A 210 10.66 -22.42 14.40
C ASP A 210 10.44 -21.02 14.99
N LEU A 211 10.74 -20.80 16.27
CA LEU A 211 10.70 -19.47 16.90
C LEU A 211 12.04 -18.73 16.80
N CYS A 212 13.09 -19.35 16.27
CA CYS A 212 14.37 -18.70 16.05
C CYS A 212 14.35 -17.91 14.73
N VAL A 213 14.75 -16.64 14.80
CA VAL A 213 14.99 -15.81 13.62
C VAL A 213 16.50 -15.60 13.50
N THR A 214 17.07 -16.08 12.41
CA THR A 214 18.50 -15.98 12.13
C THR A 214 18.90 -14.55 11.78
N LYS A 215 20.20 -14.26 11.85
CA LYS A 215 20.74 -12.96 11.41
C LYS A 215 20.48 -12.69 9.92
N TYR A 216 20.46 -13.74 9.10
CA TYR A 216 20.22 -13.62 7.66
C TYR A 216 18.75 -13.32 7.36
N GLU A 217 17.82 -13.95 8.08
CA GLU A 217 16.39 -13.63 7.98
C GLU A 217 16.07 -12.21 8.43
N ALA A 218 16.76 -11.72 9.48
CA ALA A 218 16.65 -10.33 9.90
C ALA A 218 17.20 -9.35 8.84
N LEU A 219 18.28 -9.71 8.14
CA LEU A 219 18.82 -8.94 7.03
C LEU A 219 17.88 -8.95 5.81
N ASP A 220 17.29 -10.10 5.49
CA ASP A 220 16.27 -10.21 4.44
C ASP A 220 15.06 -9.31 4.75
N LEU A 221 14.61 -9.25 6.01
CA LEU A 221 13.56 -8.32 6.44
C LEU A 221 13.94 -6.85 6.21
N GLN A 222 15.16 -6.43 6.53
CA GLN A 222 15.60 -5.06 6.27
C GLN A 222 15.62 -4.74 4.77
N ASN A 223 16.09 -5.69 3.95
CA ASN A 223 16.11 -5.53 2.49
C ASN A 223 14.69 -5.50 1.92
N ALA A 224 13.79 -6.33 2.44
CA ALA A 224 12.37 -6.32 2.10
C ALA A 224 11.72 -4.98 2.43
N TRP A 225 12.01 -4.41 3.61
CA TRP A 225 11.47 -3.13 4.03
C TRP A 225 11.91 -1.99 3.11
N ARG A 226 13.22 -1.87 2.84
CA ARG A 226 13.76 -0.85 1.92
C ARG A 226 13.16 -0.97 0.52
N TRP A 227 13.08 -2.20 0.00
CA TRP A 227 12.47 -2.45 -1.30
C TRP A 227 10.99 -2.03 -1.31
N TYR A 228 10.22 -2.47 -0.33
CA TYR A 228 8.79 -2.14 -0.24
C TYR A 228 8.57 -0.63 -0.21
N GLN A 229 9.32 0.10 0.63
CA GLN A 229 9.24 1.57 0.71
C GLN A 229 9.54 2.21 -0.65
N GLY A 230 10.63 1.82 -1.30
CA GLY A 230 11.00 2.36 -2.62
C GLY A 230 9.92 2.14 -3.68
N GLU A 231 9.35 0.93 -3.73
CA GLU A 231 8.27 0.59 -4.67
C GLU A 231 6.99 1.39 -4.39
N MET A 232 6.58 1.53 -3.12
CA MET A 232 5.36 2.27 -2.77
C MET A 232 5.51 3.77 -2.97
N VAL A 233 6.68 4.34 -2.68
CA VAL A 233 6.97 5.77 -2.96
C VAL A 233 6.92 6.03 -4.47
N THR A 234 7.55 5.16 -5.27
CA THR A 234 7.60 5.34 -6.73
C THR A 234 6.22 5.17 -7.36
N LEU A 235 5.47 4.13 -6.97
CA LEU A 235 4.07 3.94 -7.36
C LEU A 235 3.22 5.15 -6.97
N GLY A 236 3.37 5.62 -5.73
CA GLY A 236 2.62 6.77 -5.23
C GLY A 236 2.87 8.03 -6.06
N LYS A 237 4.13 8.39 -6.30
CA LYS A 237 4.50 9.55 -7.13
C LYS A 237 3.91 9.46 -8.54
N ASP A 238 4.08 8.32 -9.21
CA ASP A 238 3.53 8.13 -10.57
C ASP A 238 1.99 8.18 -10.57
N SER A 239 1.32 7.62 -9.55
CA SER A 239 -0.13 7.69 -9.37
C SER A 239 -0.64 9.12 -9.17
N ILE A 240 0.07 9.95 -8.39
CA ILE A 240 -0.27 11.38 -8.22
C ILE A 240 -0.19 12.09 -9.57
N ASP A 241 0.92 11.92 -10.28
CA ASP A 241 1.15 12.58 -11.56
C ASP A 241 0.10 12.18 -12.60
N ALA A 242 -0.22 10.89 -12.67
CA ALA A 242 -1.27 10.38 -13.55
C ALA A 242 -2.65 10.95 -13.20
N MET A 243 -3.01 11.00 -11.92
CA MET A 243 -4.27 11.57 -11.46
C MET A 243 -4.36 13.08 -11.74
N ASN A 244 -3.28 13.83 -11.51
CA ASN A 244 -3.21 15.26 -11.82
C ASN A 244 -3.40 15.54 -13.30
N GLN A 245 -2.75 14.76 -14.17
CA GLN A 245 -2.93 14.85 -15.62
C GLN A 245 -4.37 14.55 -16.03
N ARG A 246 -4.98 13.50 -15.44
CA ARG A 246 -6.36 13.11 -15.68
C ARG A 246 -7.34 14.23 -15.29
N PHE A 247 -7.18 14.83 -14.11
CA PHE A 247 -8.01 15.96 -13.69
C PHE A 247 -7.79 17.20 -14.57
N ALA A 248 -6.55 17.51 -14.94
CA ALA A 248 -6.27 18.64 -15.84
C ALA A 248 -6.94 18.46 -17.21
N ALA A 249 -6.96 17.23 -17.75
CA ALA A 249 -7.66 16.93 -19.01
C ALA A 249 -9.18 17.15 -18.89
N LEU A 250 -9.79 16.70 -17.79
CA LEU A 250 -11.21 16.92 -17.50
C LEU A 250 -11.56 18.41 -17.40
N LEU A 251 -10.68 19.23 -16.80
CA LEU A 251 -10.85 20.67 -16.67
C LEU A 251 -10.63 21.43 -17.99
N LYS A 252 -9.82 20.92 -18.92
CA LYS A 252 -9.62 21.52 -20.25
C LYS A 252 -10.77 21.18 -21.21
N GLY A 253 -11.27 19.94 -21.16
CA GLY A 253 -12.37 19.46 -22.01
C GLY A 253 -13.72 20.16 -21.78
N SER A 254 -13.88 20.92 -20.70
CA SER A 254 -15.06 21.73 -20.41
C SER A 254 -15.07 23.12 -21.06
N SER A 255 -14.02 23.50 -21.81
CA SER A 255 -13.87 24.82 -22.46
C SER A 255 -14.20 24.85 -23.95
N GLY A 256 -15.11 23.98 -24.42
CA GLY A 256 -15.59 24.00 -25.82
C GLY A 256 -16.28 25.33 -26.16
N PRO A 257 -16.14 25.84 -27.41
CA PRO A 257 -16.59 27.18 -27.79
C PRO A 257 -18.09 27.35 -27.53
N ALA A 258 -18.44 28.43 -26.83
CA ALA A 258 -19.82 28.86 -26.68
C ALA A 258 -20.42 28.98 -28.08
N LYS A 259 -21.42 28.15 -28.39
CA LYS A 259 -22.21 28.29 -29.62
C LYS A 259 -22.88 29.66 -29.56
N SER A 260 -22.37 30.58 -30.37
CA SER A 260 -22.95 31.88 -30.68
C SER A 260 -24.22 31.72 -31.50
#